data_AF-A0A932LL85-F1
#
_entry.id   AF-A0A932LL85-F1
#
_cell.length_a   1.000
_cell.length_b   1.000
_cell.length_c   1.000
_cell.angle_alpha   90.00
_cell.angle_beta   90.00
_cell.angle_gamma   90.00
#
_symmetry.space_group_name_H-M   'P 1'
#
loop_
_entity.id
_entity.type
_entity.pdbx_description
1 polymer ?
#
loop_
_entity_poly.entity_id
_entity_poly.type
_entity_poly.pdbx_seq_one_letter_code
_entity_poly.pdbx_strand_id
1 'polypeptide(L)'
;MRILRWLPLVVVALCLSAVAKTAGMTDEDREHLLVHFQMTGSMLAEEVSGLSPVQLEYRASPDRWTIRECVSHLAVAEPDYWRDLKDAIKAAPDMQNKKSSNTDADIMWYGIDRVVHTKTGGGHEKVDTYKDLGEAMSKFQALRATMIDYIKTTNDDLRAHSFGGKDPIDSWQWMLEISTHSERHIQQIREIKADPNFPKK
;
A
#
# COMPACT_ATOMS: atom_id res chain seq x y z
N MET A 1 49.25 -49.55 44.08
CA MET A 1 49.10 -49.30 42.62
C MET A 1 47.77 -49.84 42.13
N ARG A 2 46.79 -48.97 41.85
CA ARG A 2 45.62 -49.26 41.02
C ARG A 2 45.32 -48.00 40.22
N ILE A 3 45.62 -48.05 38.93
CA ILE A 3 45.51 -46.93 37.99
C ILE A 3 44.06 -46.88 37.53
N LEU A 4 43.31 -45.85 37.94
CA LEU A 4 41.93 -45.61 37.50
C LEU A 4 42.00 -44.85 36.16
N ARG A 5 41.73 -45.53 35.05
CA ARG A 5 41.66 -44.90 33.71
C ARG A 5 40.32 -44.20 33.55
N TRP A 6 40.33 -42.88 33.50
CA TRP A 6 39.17 -42.07 33.12
C TRP A 6 39.23 -41.83 31.61
N LEU A 7 38.24 -42.29 30.85
CA LEU A 7 38.04 -41.86 29.46
C LEU A 7 37.28 -40.52 29.47
N PRO A 8 37.68 -39.51 28.67
CA PRO A 8 36.88 -38.30 28.51
C PRO A 8 35.75 -38.59 27.51
N LEU A 9 34.51 -38.43 27.96
CA LEU A 9 33.33 -38.43 27.11
C LEU A 9 33.27 -37.07 26.40
N VAL A 10 33.70 -36.99 25.14
CA VAL A 10 33.53 -35.79 24.32
C VAL A 10 32.10 -35.80 23.76
N VAL A 11 31.21 -35.04 24.39
CA VAL A 11 29.86 -34.78 23.87
C VAL A 11 29.95 -33.60 22.90
N VAL A 12 29.92 -33.89 21.60
CA VAL A 12 29.75 -32.86 20.57
C VAL A 12 28.28 -32.44 20.58
N ALA A 13 27.98 -31.31 21.21
CA ALA A 13 26.67 -30.68 21.12
C ALA A 13 26.54 -30.04 19.73
N LEU A 14 25.84 -30.71 18.80
CA LEU A 14 25.33 -30.07 17.60
C LEU A 14 24.25 -29.07 18.02
N CYS A 15 24.61 -27.79 18.09
CA CYS A 15 23.62 -26.71 18.07
C CYS A 15 22.95 -26.70 16.69
N LEU A 16 21.84 -27.43 16.54
CA LEU A 16 20.91 -27.16 15.45
C LEU A 16 20.28 -25.79 15.75
N SER A 17 20.83 -24.75 15.13
CA SER A 17 20.11 -23.48 14.98
C SER A 17 18.87 -23.78 14.15
N ALA A 18 17.71 -23.95 14.79
CA ALA A 18 16.44 -23.92 14.11
C ALA A 18 16.31 -22.52 13.49
N VAL A 19 16.61 -22.42 12.19
CA VAL A 19 16.20 -21.25 11.41
C VAL A 19 14.68 -21.29 11.45
N ALA A 20 14.08 -20.47 12.31
CA ALA A 20 12.66 -20.25 12.28
C ALA A 20 12.33 -19.82 10.84
N LYS A 21 11.57 -20.64 10.11
CA LYS A 21 10.94 -20.17 8.89
C LYS A 21 10.09 -18.97 9.33
N THR A 22 10.42 -17.79 8.83
CA THR A 22 9.52 -16.63 8.91
C THR A 22 8.19 -17.11 8.36
N ALA A 23 7.16 -17.13 9.20
CA ALA A 23 5.83 -17.51 8.75
C ALA A 23 5.41 -16.42 7.76
N GLY A 24 5.16 -16.79 6.50
CA GLY A 24 4.66 -15.83 5.51
C GLY A 24 3.33 -15.22 5.98
N MET A 25 2.84 -14.23 5.21
CA MET A 25 1.56 -13.58 5.47
C MET A 25 0.43 -14.57 5.80
N THR A 26 -0.29 -14.31 6.89
CA THR A 26 -1.42 -15.13 7.35
C THR A 26 -2.59 -15.08 6.35
N ASP A 27 -3.49 -16.06 6.42
CA ASP A 27 -4.67 -16.09 5.54
C ASP A 27 -5.61 -14.90 5.79
N GLU A 28 -5.75 -14.45 7.05
CA GLU A 28 -6.55 -13.28 7.42
C GLU A 28 -5.93 -11.98 6.86
N ASP A 29 -4.63 -11.78 7.08
CA ASP A 29 -3.88 -10.64 6.52
C ASP A 29 -3.97 -10.61 4.99
N ARG A 30 -3.91 -11.79 4.34
CA ARG A 30 -4.03 -11.92 2.89
C ARG A 30 -5.41 -11.55 2.39
N GLU A 31 -6.45 -12.07 3.03
CA GLU A 31 -7.84 -11.80 2.65
C GLU A 31 -8.17 -10.32 2.84
N HIS A 32 -7.73 -9.70 3.93
CA HIS A 32 -7.91 -8.27 4.18
C HIS A 32 -7.33 -7.41 3.05
N LEU A 33 -6.06 -7.63 2.68
CA LEU A 33 -5.46 -6.91 1.56
C LEU A 33 -6.20 -7.22 0.26
N LEU A 34 -6.50 -8.49 -0.01
CA LEU A 34 -7.12 -8.90 -1.26
C LEU A 34 -8.48 -8.23 -1.48
N VAL A 35 -9.35 -8.26 -0.46
CA VAL A 35 -10.67 -7.64 -0.51
C VAL A 35 -10.55 -6.13 -0.70
N HIS A 36 -9.69 -5.46 0.07
CA HIS A 36 -9.55 -4.02 -0.01
C HIS A 36 -9.01 -3.57 -1.37
N PHE A 37 -7.98 -4.24 -1.89
CA PHE A 37 -7.41 -3.93 -3.19
C PHE A 37 -8.39 -4.12 -4.35
N GLN A 38 -9.21 -5.19 -4.29
CA GLN A 38 -10.27 -5.42 -5.28
C GLN A 38 -11.36 -4.37 -5.19
N MET A 39 -11.83 -4.07 -3.98
CA MET A 39 -12.88 -3.08 -3.72
C MET A 39 -12.49 -1.71 -4.29
N THR A 40 -11.34 -1.17 -3.90
CA THR A 40 -10.96 0.19 -4.34
C THR A 40 -10.63 0.23 -5.83
N GLY A 41 -10.11 -0.86 -6.41
CA GLY A 41 -9.90 -0.97 -7.86
C GLY A 41 -11.21 -0.87 -8.65
N SER A 42 -12.24 -1.60 -8.23
CA SER A 42 -13.58 -1.54 -8.82
C SER A 42 -14.24 -0.17 -8.60
N MET A 43 -14.20 0.35 -7.38
CA MET A 43 -14.77 1.66 -7.06
C MET A 43 -14.18 2.78 -7.92
N LEU A 44 -12.85 2.82 -8.09
CA LEU A 44 -12.24 3.86 -8.94
C LEU A 44 -12.73 3.75 -10.39
N ALA A 45 -12.77 2.54 -10.94
CA ALA A 45 -13.25 2.31 -12.31
C ALA A 45 -14.72 2.74 -12.48
N GLU A 46 -15.56 2.48 -11.48
CA GLU A 46 -16.96 2.91 -11.45
C GLU A 46 -17.09 4.43 -11.37
N GLU A 47 -16.34 5.09 -10.47
CA GLU A 47 -16.45 6.54 -10.26
C GLU A 47 -16.13 7.36 -11.51
N VAL A 48 -15.24 6.86 -12.35
CA VAL A 48 -14.76 7.55 -13.56
C VAL A 48 -15.45 7.08 -14.85
N SER A 49 -16.28 6.04 -14.76
CA SER A 49 -16.94 5.45 -15.93
C SER A 49 -17.90 6.42 -16.61
N GLY A 50 -17.70 6.63 -17.91
CA GLY A 50 -18.59 7.44 -18.74
C GLY A 50 -18.66 8.93 -18.36
N LEU A 51 -17.61 9.46 -17.71
CA LEU A 51 -17.46 10.90 -17.51
C LEU A 51 -17.09 11.60 -18.84
N SER A 52 -17.66 12.77 -19.07
CA SER A 52 -17.31 13.60 -20.23
C SER A 52 -16.00 14.36 -20.00
N PRO A 53 -15.33 14.85 -21.07
CA PRO A 53 -14.14 15.69 -20.92
C PRO A 53 -14.36 16.91 -20.00
N VAL A 54 -15.54 17.54 -20.07
CA VAL A 54 -15.88 18.69 -19.22
C VAL A 54 -16.02 18.29 -17.75
N GLN A 55 -16.55 17.10 -17.47
CA GLN A 55 -16.63 16.57 -16.10
C GLN A 55 -15.25 16.20 -15.55
N LEU A 56 -14.36 15.65 -16.40
CA LEU A 56 -13.00 15.27 -16.01
C LEU A 56 -12.13 16.48 -15.66
N GLU A 57 -12.31 17.60 -16.37
CA GLU A 57 -11.58 18.85 -16.14
C GLU A 57 -12.30 19.82 -15.19
N TYR A 58 -13.47 19.45 -14.65
CA TYR A 58 -14.18 20.31 -13.72
C TYR A 58 -13.33 20.57 -12.48
N ARG A 59 -13.25 21.85 -12.10
CA ARG A 59 -12.49 22.30 -10.94
C ARG A 59 -13.38 23.18 -10.05
N ALA A 60 -13.65 22.72 -8.84
CA ALA A 60 -14.50 23.44 -7.89
C ALA A 60 -13.90 24.78 -7.42
N SER A 61 -12.57 24.84 -7.27
CA SER A 61 -11.82 26.07 -6.96
C SER A 61 -10.36 25.97 -7.44
N PRO A 62 -9.64 27.09 -7.62
CA PRO A 62 -8.28 27.08 -8.20
C PRO A 62 -7.26 26.19 -7.46
N ASP A 63 -7.48 25.91 -6.18
CA ASP A 63 -6.63 25.11 -5.31
C ASP A 63 -7.07 23.64 -5.17
N ARG A 64 -8.17 23.23 -5.82
CA ARG A 64 -8.72 21.88 -5.77
C ARG A 64 -8.41 21.10 -7.02
N TRP A 65 -8.21 19.80 -6.88
CA TRP A 65 -7.95 18.92 -8.03
C TRP A 65 -9.19 18.68 -8.87
N THR A 66 -8.97 18.37 -10.15
CA THR A 66 -9.97 17.78 -11.04
C THR A 66 -10.03 16.26 -10.86
N ILE A 67 -11.05 15.61 -11.43
CA ILE A 67 -11.15 14.14 -11.43
C ILE A 67 -9.97 13.53 -12.19
N ARG A 68 -9.58 14.12 -13.33
CA ARG A 68 -8.39 13.67 -14.08
C ARG A 68 -7.13 13.74 -13.22
N GLU A 69 -6.92 14.83 -12.49
CA GLU A 69 -5.76 15.01 -11.64
C GLU A 69 -5.69 13.97 -10.52
N CYS A 70 -6.84 13.61 -9.92
CA CYS A 70 -6.91 12.54 -8.91
C CYS A 70 -6.44 11.19 -9.47
N VAL A 71 -6.95 10.80 -10.65
CA VAL A 71 -6.59 9.53 -11.29
C VAL A 71 -5.14 9.53 -11.76
N SER A 72 -4.67 10.63 -12.36
CA SER A 72 -3.28 10.79 -12.78
C SER A 72 -2.32 10.66 -11.60
N HIS A 73 -2.67 11.24 -10.45
CA HIS A 73 -1.86 11.12 -9.25
C HIS A 73 -1.72 9.67 -8.79
N LEU A 74 -2.83 8.90 -8.72
CA LEU A 74 -2.77 7.48 -8.37
C LEU A 74 -1.85 6.69 -9.32
N ALA A 75 -1.99 6.91 -10.63
CA ALA A 75 -1.18 6.24 -11.64
C ALA A 75 0.32 6.59 -11.57
N VAL A 76 0.68 7.76 -11.03
CA VAL A 76 2.07 8.21 -10.87
C VAL A 76 2.66 7.81 -9.52
N ALA A 77 1.88 7.89 -8.44
CA ALA A 77 2.37 7.68 -7.07
C ALA A 77 2.46 6.19 -6.70
N GLU A 78 1.47 5.36 -7.05
CA GLU A 78 1.46 3.95 -6.66
C GLU A 78 2.67 3.14 -7.18
N PRO A 79 3.23 3.38 -8.38
CA PRO A 79 4.48 2.74 -8.79
C PRO A 79 5.67 2.99 -7.86
N ASP A 80 5.76 4.21 -7.30
CA ASP A 80 6.81 4.53 -6.31
C ASP A 80 6.55 3.78 -5.01
N TYR A 81 5.32 3.80 -4.51
CA TYR A 81 4.97 3.08 -3.28
C TYR A 81 5.20 1.57 -3.39
N TRP A 82 4.90 1.01 -4.56
CA TRP A 82 5.18 -0.38 -4.88
C TRP A 82 6.67 -0.70 -4.87
N ARG A 83 7.50 0.15 -5.49
CA ARG A 83 8.95 -0.01 -5.46
C ARG A 83 9.46 0.01 -4.02
N ASP A 84 9.01 1.00 -3.25
CA ASP A 84 9.49 1.18 -1.88
C ASP A 84 9.08 -0.01 -0.99
N LEU A 85 7.87 -0.58 -1.18
CA LEU A 85 7.47 -1.85 -0.57
C LEU A 85 8.41 -2.99 -0.95
N LYS A 86 8.69 -3.16 -2.25
CA LYS A 86 9.57 -4.24 -2.72
C LYS A 86 10.98 -4.09 -2.18
N ASP A 87 11.46 -2.88 -1.96
CA ASP A 87 12.79 -2.64 -1.40
C ASP A 87 12.84 -2.91 0.11
N ALA A 88 11.78 -2.57 0.85
CA ALA A 88 11.65 -2.91 2.28
C ALA A 88 11.67 -4.44 2.50
N ILE A 89 10.93 -5.19 1.68
CA ILE A 89 10.84 -6.66 1.79
C ILE A 89 12.15 -7.37 1.41
N LYS A 90 12.98 -6.76 0.54
CA LYS A 90 14.32 -7.31 0.23
C LYS A 90 15.33 -7.07 1.36
N ALA A 91 15.13 -6.06 2.19
CA ALA A 91 16.00 -5.76 3.32
C ALA A 91 15.90 -6.84 4.40
N ALA A 92 16.86 -6.88 5.32
CA ALA A 92 16.76 -7.79 6.46
C ALA A 92 15.54 -7.41 7.33
N PRO A 93 14.78 -8.39 7.85
CA PRO A 93 13.68 -8.12 8.76
C PRO A 93 14.14 -7.31 9.98
N ASP A 94 13.43 -6.23 10.28
CA ASP A 94 13.82 -5.28 11.33
C ASP A 94 12.67 -4.79 12.20
N MET A 95 11.44 -5.26 11.94
CA MET A 95 10.25 -4.84 12.69
C MET A 95 10.22 -5.39 14.11
N GLN A 96 10.88 -6.53 14.38
CA GLN A 96 10.94 -7.18 15.71
C GLN A 96 11.42 -6.27 16.85
N ASN A 97 12.22 -5.24 16.54
CA ASN A 97 12.80 -4.29 17.51
C ASN A 97 12.14 -2.90 17.42
N LYS A 98 11.08 -2.76 16.63
CA LYS A 98 10.39 -1.51 16.36
C LYS A 98 8.96 -1.60 16.88
N LYS A 99 8.34 -0.45 17.10
CA LYS A 99 6.94 -0.36 17.49
C LYS A 99 6.29 0.78 16.71
N SER A 100 5.22 0.46 15.99
CA SER A 100 4.33 1.45 15.38
C SER A 100 3.41 2.03 16.44
N SER A 101 3.13 3.32 16.36
CA SER A 101 2.00 3.94 17.07
C SER A 101 0.67 3.80 16.32
N ASN A 102 0.72 3.43 15.03
CA ASN A 102 -0.44 3.25 14.16
C ASN A 102 -0.87 1.77 14.12
N THR A 103 -2.15 1.54 14.37
CA THR A 103 -2.81 0.24 14.19
C THR A 103 -3.26 0.05 12.75
N ASP A 104 -3.58 -1.18 12.36
CA ASP A 104 -4.15 -1.48 11.05
C ASP A 104 -5.46 -0.69 10.81
N ALA A 105 -6.24 -0.45 11.86
CA ALA A 105 -7.45 0.36 11.80
C ALA A 105 -7.14 1.85 11.56
N ASP A 106 -6.04 2.37 12.10
CA ASP A 106 -5.61 3.75 11.82
C ASP A 106 -5.21 3.92 10.36
N ILE A 107 -4.56 2.91 9.76
CA ILE A 107 -4.23 2.89 8.33
C ILE A 107 -5.51 2.84 7.48
N MET A 108 -6.49 2.02 7.85
CA MET A 108 -7.81 2.03 7.20
C MET A 108 -8.49 3.41 7.28
N TRP A 109 -8.42 4.05 8.45
CA TRP A 109 -9.06 5.34 8.68
C TRP A 109 -8.51 6.46 7.79
N TYR A 110 -7.22 6.40 7.41
CA TYR A 110 -6.59 7.35 6.49
C TYR A 110 -7.31 7.47 5.13
N GLY A 111 -7.85 6.37 4.61
CA GLY A 111 -8.62 6.33 3.37
C GLY A 111 -9.97 7.04 3.46
N ILE A 112 -10.60 6.99 4.63
CA ILE A 112 -11.95 7.49 4.88
C ILE A 112 -11.93 8.97 5.32
N ASP A 113 -10.97 9.35 6.16
CA ASP A 113 -10.97 10.67 6.81
C ASP A 113 -10.42 11.77 5.91
N ARG A 114 -11.33 12.49 5.26
CA ARG A 114 -11.05 13.67 4.44
C ARG A 114 -11.23 15.01 5.18
N VAL A 115 -11.42 15.02 6.50
CA VAL A 115 -11.59 16.25 7.30
C VAL A 115 -10.34 17.13 7.18
N VAL A 116 -9.15 16.52 7.24
CA VAL A 116 -7.88 17.21 7.00
C VAL A 116 -7.49 17.09 5.54
N HIS A 117 -7.46 18.23 4.84
CA HIS A 117 -6.98 18.33 3.46
C HIS A 117 -5.46 18.44 3.46
N THR A 118 -4.78 17.30 3.34
CA THR A 118 -3.33 17.26 3.16
C THR A 118 -2.95 17.61 1.73
N LYS A 119 -1.94 18.47 1.55
CA LYS A 119 -1.29 18.67 0.26
C LYS A 119 -0.31 17.52 0.01
N THR A 120 -0.28 17.04 -1.22
CA THR A 120 0.62 15.97 -1.65
C THR A 120 2.08 16.43 -1.54
N GLY A 121 2.90 15.73 -0.75
CA GLY A 121 4.34 16.01 -0.65
C GLY A 121 5.14 15.25 -1.72
N GLY A 122 6.47 15.45 -1.74
CA GLY A 122 7.39 14.50 -2.39
C GLY A 122 7.47 14.53 -3.92
N GLY A 123 6.91 15.54 -4.60
CA GLY A 123 6.97 15.64 -6.06
C GLY A 123 5.95 14.77 -6.80
N HIS A 124 5.04 14.12 -6.09
CA HIS A 124 3.85 13.45 -6.64
C HIS A 124 2.72 14.42 -7.03
N GLU A 125 3.02 15.72 -6.99
CA GLU A 125 2.18 16.81 -7.50
C GLU A 125 2.15 16.88 -9.04
N LYS A 126 2.79 15.94 -9.76
CA LYS A 126 2.75 15.85 -11.22
C LYS A 126 1.38 15.35 -11.74
N VAL A 127 0.31 15.98 -11.28
CA VAL A 127 -1.09 15.70 -11.63
C VAL A 127 -1.39 15.87 -13.13
N ASP A 128 -0.50 16.56 -13.86
CA ASP A 128 -0.59 16.77 -15.30
C ASP A 128 0.14 15.71 -16.16
N THR A 129 0.66 14.64 -15.54
CA THR A 129 1.43 13.61 -16.28
C THR A 129 0.59 12.92 -17.35
N TYR A 130 -0.68 12.62 -17.04
CA TYR A 130 -1.60 12.00 -17.99
C TYR A 130 -2.66 13.01 -18.44
N LYS A 131 -2.65 13.29 -19.75
CA LYS A 131 -3.71 14.06 -20.42
C LYS A 131 -4.89 13.17 -20.80
N ASP A 132 -4.62 11.92 -21.11
CA ASP A 132 -5.64 10.91 -21.39
C ASP A 132 -5.95 10.09 -20.13
N LEU A 133 -7.21 10.09 -19.72
CA LEU A 133 -7.64 9.33 -18.54
C LEU A 133 -7.55 7.81 -18.77
N GLY A 134 -7.75 7.35 -20.01
CA GLY A 134 -7.67 5.94 -20.37
C GLY A 134 -6.26 5.38 -20.14
N GLU A 135 -5.23 6.13 -20.50
CA GLU A 135 -3.84 5.80 -20.23
C GLU A 135 -3.58 5.71 -18.71
N ALA A 136 -3.97 6.72 -17.94
CA ALA A 136 -3.80 6.72 -16.48
C ALA A 136 -4.50 5.51 -15.83
N MET A 137 -5.76 5.26 -16.20
CA MET A 137 -6.53 4.11 -15.69
C MET A 137 -5.90 2.78 -16.08
N SER A 138 -5.39 2.64 -17.31
CA SER A 138 -4.71 1.43 -17.76
C SER A 138 -3.44 1.15 -16.95
N LYS A 139 -2.63 2.20 -16.68
CA LYS A 139 -1.43 2.08 -15.83
C LYS A 139 -1.76 1.69 -14.40
N PHE A 140 -2.76 2.35 -13.81
CA PHE A 140 -3.27 2.02 -12.48
C PHE A 140 -3.75 0.56 -12.41
N GLN A 141 -4.61 0.14 -13.35
CA GLN A 141 -5.18 -1.22 -13.37
C GLN A 141 -4.12 -2.31 -13.59
N ALA A 142 -3.11 -2.05 -14.43
CA ALA A 142 -2.01 -2.98 -14.65
C ALA A 142 -1.18 -3.18 -13.37
N LEU A 143 -0.86 -2.09 -12.66
CA LEU A 143 -0.16 -2.16 -11.38
C LEU A 143 -1.03 -2.85 -10.32
N ARG A 144 -2.32 -2.53 -10.26
CA ARG A 144 -3.28 -3.16 -9.36
C ARG A 144 -3.35 -4.67 -9.55
N ALA A 145 -3.38 -5.14 -10.80
CA ALA A 145 -3.34 -6.57 -11.10
C ALA A 145 -2.05 -7.24 -10.61
N THR A 146 -0.91 -6.56 -10.76
CA THR A 146 0.40 -7.03 -10.29
C THR A 146 0.42 -7.14 -8.76
N MET A 147 -0.09 -6.14 -8.04
CA MET A 147 -0.19 -6.16 -6.57
C MET A 147 -1.12 -7.27 -6.09
N ILE A 148 -2.28 -7.46 -6.74
CA ILE A 148 -3.23 -8.53 -6.41
C ILE A 148 -2.60 -9.91 -6.63
N ASP A 149 -1.88 -10.12 -7.73
CA ASP A 149 -1.17 -11.39 -7.97
C ASP A 149 -0.11 -11.65 -6.90
N TYR A 150 0.64 -10.61 -6.52
CA TYR A 150 1.59 -10.70 -5.43
C TYR A 150 0.93 -11.04 -4.09
N ILE A 151 -0.18 -10.37 -3.73
CA ILE A 151 -0.96 -10.67 -2.52
C ILE A 151 -1.44 -12.12 -2.53
N LYS A 152 -1.81 -12.70 -3.67
CA LYS A 152 -2.27 -14.09 -3.77
C LYS A 152 -1.13 -15.11 -3.62
N THR A 153 0.06 -14.79 -4.11
CA THR A 153 1.11 -15.79 -4.35
C THR A 153 2.31 -15.67 -3.41
N THR A 154 2.48 -14.52 -2.75
CA THR A 154 3.64 -14.26 -1.92
C THR A 154 3.72 -15.18 -0.70
N ASN A 155 4.95 -15.59 -0.36
CA ASN A 155 5.31 -16.22 0.90
C ASN A 155 6.13 -15.28 1.80
N ASP A 156 6.26 -14.02 1.42
CA ASP A 156 6.99 -13.01 2.19
C ASP A 156 6.26 -12.74 3.52
N ASP A 157 7.02 -12.53 4.58
CA ASP A 157 6.51 -12.13 5.90
C ASP A 157 6.43 -10.60 5.98
N LEU A 158 5.36 -10.03 5.42
CA LEU A 158 5.21 -8.57 5.33
C LEU A 158 5.21 -7.87 6.69
N ARG A 159 4.83 -8.57 7.77
CA ARG A 159 4.80 -8.02 9.13
C ARG A 159 6.22 -7.87 9.72
N ALA A 160 7.22 -8.56 9.18
CA ALA A 160 8.58 -8.55 9.69
C ALA A 160 9.46 -7.41 9.16
N HIS A 161 9.03 -6.71 8.10
CA HIS A 161 9.78 -5.64 7.45
C HIS A 161 9.16 -4.29 7.74
N SER A 162 9.92 -3.36 8.30
CA SER A 162 9.41 -2.03 8.60
C SER A 162 9.51 -1.06 7.42
N PHE A 163 8.65 -0.06 7.45
CA PHE A 163 8.59 1.06 6.53
C PHE A 163 8.55 2.38 7.32
N GLY A 164 9.29 3.39 6.85
CA GLY A 164 9.36 4.69 7.52
C GLY A 164 10.44 4.81 8.61
N GLY A 165 10.51 5.99 9.22
CA GLY A 165 11.58 6.36 10.15
C GLY A 165 11.15 6.42 11.61
N LYS A 166 10.68 7.59 12.06
CA LYS A 166 10.44 7.92 13.48
C LYS A 166 9.28 7.14 14.11
N ASP A 167 8.29 6.77 13.31
CA ASP A 167 7.13 5.97 13.71
C ASP A 167 6.84 4.96 12.60
N PRO A 168 7.57 3.83 12.59
CA PRO A 168 7.54 2.91 11.47
C PRO A 168 6.29 2.04 11.50
N ILE A 169 5.68 1.84 10.34
CA ILE A 169 4.65 0.82 10.11
C ILE A 169 5.31 -0.44 9.54
N ASP A 170 4.63 -1.57 9.56
CA ASP A 170 5.13 -2.77 8.87
C ASP A 170 4.78 -2.74 7.37
N SER A 171 5.38 -3.63 6.57
CA SER A 171 5.18 -3.66 5.12
C SER A 171 3.79 -4.15 4.72
N TRP A 172 3.08 -4.86 5.62
CA TRP A 172 1.68 -5.20 5.41
C TRP A 172 0.81 -3.94 5.54
N GLN A 173 1.07 -3.13 6.57
CA GLN A 173 0.42 -1.84 6.79
C GLN A 173 0.73 -0.86 5.65
N TRP A 174 1.96 -0.81 5.14
CA TRP A 174 2.29 0.00 3.97
C TRP A 174 1.53 -0.47 2.72
N MET A 175 1.43 -1.79 2.51
CA MET A 175 0.62 -2.33 1.42
C MET A 175 -0.86 -1.95 1.57
N LEU A 176 -1.41 -2.00 2.79
CA LEU A 176 -2.76 -1.52 3.07
C LEU A 176 -2.90 -0.01 2.79
N GLU A 177 -1.90 0.78 3.17
CA GLU A 177 -1.85 2.22 2.95
C GLU A 177 -1.93 2.56 1.45
N ILE A 178 -1.28 1.80 0.56
CA ILE A 178 -1.41 1.97 -0.89
C ILE A 178 -2.87 1.90 -1.33
N SER A 179 -3.64 0.93 -0.83
CA SER A 179 -5.04 0.79 -1.22
C SER A 179 -5.96 1.82 -0.55
N THR A 180 -5.70 2.20 0.71
CA THR A 180 -6.47 3.25 1.40
C THR A 180 -6.16 4.65 0.82
N HIS A 181 -4.96 4.87 0.29
CA HIS A 181 -4.62 6.05 -0.51
C HIS A 181 -5.48 6.12 -1.79
N SER A 182 -5.70 5.01 -2.48
CA SER A 182 -6.66 4.95 -3.58
C SER A 182 -8.07 5.33 -3.10
N GLU A 183 -8.52 4.77 -1.97
CA GLU A 183 -9.83 5.11 -1.39
C GLU A 183 -9.95 6.61 -1.08
N ARG A 184 -8.92 7.22 -0.52
CA ARG A 184 -8.89 8.66 -0.23
C ARG A 184 -9.16 9.51 -1.46
N HIS A 185 -8.57 9.16 -2.60
CA HIS A 185 -8.79 9.86 -3.87
C HIS A 185 -10.14 9.51 -4.51
N ILE A 186 -10.68 8.31 -4.28
CA ILE A 186 -12.06 7.95 -4.65
C ILE A 186 -13.05 8.86 -3.90
N GLN A 187 -12.85 9.08 -2.59
CA GLN A 187 -13.69 10.01 -1.83
C GLN A 187 -13.56 11.44 -2.36
N GLN A 188 -12.35 11.87 -2.71
CA GLN A 188 -12.15 13.17 -3.34
C GLN A 188 -12.89 13.31 -4.69
N ILE A 189 -12.92 12.27 -5.52
CA ILE A 189 -13.71 12.26 -6.77
C ILE A 189 -15.21 12.40 -6.45
N ARG A 190 -15.70 11.70 -5.43
CA ARG A 190 -17.10 11.81 -4.98
C ARG A 190 -17.43 13.21 -4.49
N GLU A 191 -16.54 13.85 -3.72
CA GLU A 191 -16.66 15.25 -3.29
C GLU A 191 -16.80 16.19 -4.50
N ILE A 192 -15.95 16.01 -5.54
CA ILE A 192 -16.01 16.82 -6.77
C ILE A 192 -17.34 16.62 -7.50
N LYS A 193 -17.82 15.38 -7.63
CA LYS A 193 -19.10 15.05 -8.29
C LYS A 193 -20.32 15.57 -7.51
N ALA A 194 -20.19 15.74 -6.20
CA ALA A 194 -21.23 16.28 -5.33
C ALA A 194 -21.29 17.81 -5.34
N ASP A 195 -20.32 18.49 -5.95
CA ASP A 195 -20.31 19.95 -6.04
C ASP A 195 -21.56 20.46 -6.82
N PRO A 196 -22.27 21.50 -6.32
CA PRO A 196 -23.49 21.99 -6.97
C PRO A 196 -23.29 22.47 -8.42
N ASN A 197 -22.08 22.89 -8.78
CA ASN A 197 -21.76 23.37 -10.13
C ASN A 197 -21.11 22.29 -10.99
N PHE A 198 -20.99 21.05 -10.49
CA PHE A 198 -20.47 19.93 -11.29
C PHE A 198 -21.33 19.74 -12.57
N PRO A 199 -20.70 19.60 -13.76
CA PRO A 199 -21.43 19.48 -15.01
C PRO A 199 -22.37 18.26 -15.01
N LYS A 200 -23.65 18.49 -15.29
CA LYS A 200 -24.64 17.42 -15.51
C LYS A 200 -24.48 16.83 -16.91
N LYS A 201 -24.83 15.55 -17.05
CA LYS A 201 -24.93 14.89 -18.36
C LYS A 201 -26.05 15.51 -19.19
#